data_AF-A0A956ER40-F1
#
_entry.id   AF-A0A956ER40-F1
#
_cell.length_a   1.000
_cell.length_b   1.000
_cell.length_c   1.000
_cell.angle_alpha   90.00
_cell.angle_beta   90.00
_cell.angle_gamma   90.00
#
_symmetry.space_group_name_H-M   'P 1'
#
loop_
_entity.id
_entity.type
_entity.pdbx_description
1 polymer ?
#
loop_
_entity_poly.entity_id
_entity_poly.type
_entity_poly.pdbx_seq_one_letter_code
_entity_poly.pdbx_strand_id
1 'polypeptide(L)'
;MDADELDIQINELEHRLDRLRALYEQYFLGIEKIEPQVARKDVDRRFWALRKIKIRNTARRFKLQTLIQRYNTFQQHWGRICREIENGTYKRQMLRAERRMGSDASSAGPDSRRSERAAAAQDAMDAAADDLAALMDGDLDLAA
;
A
#
# COMPACT_ATOMS: atom_id res chain seq x y z
N MET A 1 23.39 23.67 -10.05
CA MET A 1 22.70 22.40 -10.31
C MET A 1 23.18 21.91 -11.65
N ASP A 2 23.87 20.78 -11.62
CA ASP A 2 24.49 20.24 -12.82
C ASP A 2 23.47 19.51 -13.69
N ALA A 3 23.86 19.28 -14.94
CA ALA A 3 23.01 18.62 -15.94
C ALA A 3 22.53 17.24 -15.47
N ASP A 4 23.43 16.46 -14.90
CA ASP A 4 23.15 15.08 -14.47
C ASP A 4 22.37 15.06 -13.15
N GLU A 5 22.66 15.99 -12.25
CA GLU A 5 21.89 16.20 -11.03
C GLU A 5 20.42 16.49 -11.35
N LEU A 6 20.16 17.27 -12.41
CA LEU A 6 18.80 17.59 -12.83
C LEU A 6 18.05 16.35 -13.34
N ASP A 7 18.72 15.49 -14.09
CA ASP A 7 18.13 14.24 -14.55
C ASP A 7 17.81 13.30 -13.37
N ILE A 8 18.73 13.20 -12.40
CA ILE A 8 18.49 12.46 -11.16
C ILE A 8 17.25 13.00 -10.44
N GLN A 9 17.14 14.31 -10.24
CA GLN A 9 16.00 14.90 -9.54
C GLN A 9 14.67 14.72 -10.29
N ILE A 10 14.67 14.80 -11.63
CA ILE A 10 13.48 14.55 -12.44
C ILE A 10 13.02 13.09 -12.32
N ASN A 11 13.95 12.13 -12.41
CA ASN A 11 13.63 10.71 -12.28
C ASN A 11 13.14 10.39 -10.85
N GLU A 12 13.77 11.00 -9.85
CA GLU A 12 13.44 10.81 -8.44
C GLU A 12 12.09 11.45 -8.04
N LEU A 13 11.68 12.52 -8.75
CA LEU A 13 10.33 13.05 -8.71
C LEU A 13 9.32 12.09 -9.34
N GLU A 14 9.66 11.48 -10.49
CA GLU A 14 8.79 10.51 -11.15
C GLU A 14 8.48 9.30 -10.26
N HIS A 15 9.51 8.67 -9.66
CA HIS A 15 9.31 7.54 -8.75
C HIS A 15 8.43 7.92 -7.55
N ARG A 16 8.61 9.11 -6.98
CA ARG A 16 7.74 9.59 -5.89
C ARG A 16 6.32 9.83 -6.34
N LEU A 17 6.11 10.35 -7.55
CA LEU A 17 4.79 10.56 -8.11
C LEU A 17 4.04 9.23 -8.25
N ASP A 18 4.73 8.18 -8.70
CA ASP A 18 4.14 6.83 -8.79
C ASP A 18 3.87 6.21 -7.42
N ARG A 19 4.80 6.38 -6.47
CA ARG A 19 4.58 5.97 -5.08
C ARG A 19 3.37 6.68 -4.48
N LEU A 20 3.24 7.99 -4.70
CA LEU A 20 2.12 8.79 -4.22
C LEU A 20 0.80 8.29 -4.80
N ARG A 21 0.76 8.00 -6.11
CA ARG A 21 -0.41 7.38 -6.74
C ARG A 21 -0.79 6.07 -6.05
N ALA A 22 0.17 5.17 -5.83
CA ALA A 22 -0.09 3.90 -5.17
C ALA A 22 -0.65 4.05 -3.75
N LEU A 23 -0.13 5.02 -2.97
CA LEU A 23 -0.64 5.32 -1.63
C LEU A 23 -2.09 5.83 -1.66
N TYR A 24 -2.43 6.69 -2.62
CA TYR A 24 -3.80 7.14 -2.82
C TYR A 24 -4.74 5.98 -3.20
N GLU A 25 -4.30 5.07 -4.07
CA GLU A 25 -5.08 3.87 -4.39
C GLU A 25 -5.31 2.99 -3.14
N GLN A 26 -4.29 2.80 -2.30
CA GLN A 26 -4.43 2.06 -1.04
C GLN A 26 -5.40 2.73 -0.07
N TYR A 27 -5.40 4.06 -0.01
CA TYR A 27 -6.36 4.85 0.74
C TYR A 27 -7.79 4.67 0.19
N PHE A 28 -7.98 4.73 -1.13
CA PHE A 28 -9.30 4.53 -1.73
C PHE A 28 -9.85 3.11 -1.54
N LEU A 29 -8.97 2.11 -1.49
CA LEU A 29 -9.32 0.73 -1.13
C LEU A 29 -9.67 0.59 0.37
N GLY A 30 -9.38 1.60 1.19
CA GLY A 30 -9.56 1.59 2.64
C GLY A 30 -8.62 0.60 3.34
N ILE A 31 -7.42 0.39 2.77
CA ILE A 31 -6.31 -0.29 3.45
C ILE A 31 -5.66 0.72 4.39
N GLU A 32 -5.34 1.89 3.86
CA GLU A 32 -4.87 3.04 4.62
C GLU A 32 -6.06 3.89 5.06
N LYS A 33 -6.08 4.32 6.33
CA LYS A 33 -7.20 5.09 6.89
C LYS A 33 -7.06 6.59 6.67
N ILE A 34 -5.84 7.07 6.41
CA ILE A 34 -5.51 8.49 6.35
C ILE A 34 -5.01 8.81 4.94
N GLU A 35 -5.45 9.95 4.41
CA GLU A 35 -4.96 10.45 3.13
C GLU A 35 -3.44 10.70 3.20
N PRO A 36 -2.64 10.30 2.18
CA PRO A 36 -1.19 10.46 2.16
C PRO A 36 -0.73 11.92 1.93
N GLN A 37 -1.13 12.82 2.83
CA GLN A 37 -0.87 14.26 2.81
C GLN A 37 0.62 14.58 2.92
N VAL A 38 1.38 13.80 3.70
CA VAL A 38 2.83 14.00 3.88
C VAL A 38 3.57 13.75 2.56
N ALA A 39 3.28 12.62 1.92
CA ALA A 39 3.89 12.26 0.63
C ALA A 39 3.48 13.26 -0.48
N ARG A 40 2.23 13.74 -0.46
CA ARG A 40 1.77 14.77 -1.38
C ARG A 40 2.54 16.08 -1.23
N LYS A 41 2.71 16.56 0.00
CA LYS A 41 3.49 17.79 0.29
C LYS A 41 4.95 17.67 -0.15
N ASP A 42 5.58 16.50 -0.01
CA ASP A 42 6.96 16.27 -0.50
C ASP A 42 7.03 16.40 -2.03
N VAL A 43 6.11 15.74 -2.76
CA VAL A 43 6.02 15.84 -4.23
C VAL A 43 5.76 17.28 -4.67
N ASP A 44 4.86 18.00 -4.02
CA ASP A 44 4.58 19.42 -4.31
C ASP A 44 5.82 20.31 -4.14
N ARG A 45 6.56 20.13 -3.04
CA ARG A 45 7.81 20.87 -2.77
C ARG A 45 8.84 20.65 -3.87
N ARG A 46 8.99 19.40 -4.34
CA ARG A 46 9.93 19.05 -5.41
C ARG A 46 9.52 19.62 -6.76
N PHE A 47 8.23 19.58 -7.09
CA PHE A 47 7.73 20.27 -8.29
C PHE A 47 8.00 21.77 -8.23
N TRP A 48 7.81 22.41 -7.07
CA TRP A 48 8.06 23.84 -6.91
C TRP A 48 9.55 24.18 -7.07
N ALA A 49 10.44 23.37 -6.49
CA ALA A 49 11.89 23.52 -6.68
C ALA A 49 12.28 23.40 -8.16
N LEU A 50 11.85 22.35 -8.85
CA LEU A 50 12.20 22.09 -10.25
C LEU A 50 11.61 23.12 -11.22
N ARG A 51 10.42 23.66 -10.95
CA ARG A 51 9.79 24.71 -11.78
C ARG A 51 10.54 26.05 -11.76
N LYS A 52 11.29 26.34 -10.70
CA LYS A 52 12.11 27.57 -10.62
C LYS A 52 13.36 27.50 -11.48
N ILE A 53 13.79 26.29 -11.86
CA ILE A 53 15.03 26.08 -12.58
C ILE A 53 14.79 26.33 -14.07
N LYS A 54 15.59 27.20 -14.68
CA LYS A 54 15.53 27.45 -16.12
C LYS A 54 16.24 26.33 -16.88
N ILE A 55 15.49 25.32 -17.28
CA ILE A 55 16.01 24.18 -18.06
C ILE A 55 16.22 24.61 -19.52
N ARG A 56 17.46 24.62 -20.01
CA ARG A 56 17.79 24.94 -21.42
C ARG A 56 17.49 23.76 -22.36
N ASN A 57 17.80 22.53 -21.94
CA ASN A 57 17.60 21.32 -22.71
C ASN A 57 16.10 21.02 -22.91
N THR A 58 15.69 20.79 -24.16
CA THR A 58 14.28 20.58 -24.54
C THR A 58 13.74 19.24 -24.05
N ALA A 59 14.51 18.15 -24.11
CA ALA A 59 14.10 16.83 -23.67
C ALA A 59 13.80 16.81 -22.16
N ARG A 60 14.68 17.41 -21.34
CA ARG A 60 14.47 17.53 -19.88
C ARG A 60 13.24 18.36 -19.54
N ARG A 61 13.04 19.48 -20.25
CA ARG A 61 11.86 20.32 -20.10
C ARG A 61 10.58 19.54 -20.43
N PHE A 62 10.60 18.77 -21.52
CA PHE A 62 9.48 17.93 -21.92
C PHE A 62 9.15 16.89 -20.85
N LYS A 63 10.15 16.14 -20.34
CA LYS A 63 9.95 15.19 -19.24
C LYS A 63 9.29 15.84 -18.01
N LEU A 64 9.82 16.96 -17.54
CA LEU A 64 9.24 17.69 -16.41
C LEU A 64 7.80 18.13 -16.70
N GLN A 65 7.53 18.63 -17.91
CA GLN A 65 6.19 19.06 -18.30
C GLN A 65 5.20 17.88 -18.34
N THR A 66 5.61 16.71 -18.80
CA THR A 66 4.81 15.48 -18.75
C THR A 66 4.48 15.09 -17.31
N LEU A 67 5.46 15.14 -16.39
CA LEU A 67 5.22 14.86 -14.97
C LEU A 67 4.24 15.85 -14.34
N ILE A 68 4.35 17.14 -14.70
CA ILE A 68 3.41 18.18 -14.24
C ILE A 68 1.98 17.87 -14.71
N GLN A 69 1.80 17.53 -15.98
CA GLN A 69 0.48 17.18 -16.52
C GLN A 69 -0.09 15.93 -15.84
N ARG A 70 0.74 14.88 -15.69
CA ARG A 70 0.35 13.64 -15.00
C ARG A 70 -0.08 13.91 -13.55
N TYR A 71 0.66 14.75 -12.83
CA TYR A 71 0.33 15.14 -11.47
C TYR A 71 -0.98 15.91 -11.37
N ASN A 72 -1.23 16.88 -12.27
CA ASN A 72 -2.49 17.63 -12.30
C ASN A 72 -3.69 16.69 -12.52
N THR A 73 -3.57 15.73 -13.44
CA THR A 73 -4.60 14.71 -13.67
C THR A 73 -4.86 13.88 -12.43
N PHE A 74 -3.81 13.47 -11.71
CA PHE A 74 -3.94 12.75 -10.46
C PHE A 74 -4.62 13.58 -9.37
N GLN A 75 -4.27 14.85 -9.21
CA GLN A 75 -4.91 15.74 -8.24
C GLN A 75 -6.42 15.88 -8.48
N GLN A 76 -6.84 16.05 -9.74
CA GLN A 76 -8.26 16.09 -10.09
C GLN A 76 -8.95 14.76 -9.80
N HIS A 77 -8.26 13.64 -10.10
CA HIS A 77 -8.77 12.31 -9.83
C HIS A 77 -8.97 12.05 -8.34
N TRP A 78 -7.94 12.33 -7.53
CA TRP A 78 -8.00 12.18 -6.08
C TRP A 78 -9.06 13.08 -5.47
N GLY A 79 -9.14 14.35 -5.89
CA GLY A 79 -10.16 15.28 -5.40
C GLY A 79 -11.60 14.82 -5.70
N ARG A 80 -11.85 14.22 -6.86
CA ARG A 80 -13.15 13.63 -7.19
C ARG A 80 -13.48 12.46 -6.28
N ILE A 81 -12.54 11.52 -6.12
CA ILE A 81 -12.76 10.33 -5.28
C ILE A 81 -12.93 10.71 -3.81
N CYS A 82 -12.13 11.64 -3.27
CA CYS A 82 -12.31 12.10 -1.89
C CYS A 82 -13.73 12.64 -1.65
N ARG A 83 -14.28 13.42 -2.59
CA ARG A 83 -15.67 13.90 -2.52
C ARG A 83 -16.69 12.76 -2.60
N GLU A 84 -16.46 11.77 -3.46
CA GLU A 84 -17.33 10.58 -3.54
C GLU A 84 -17.28 9.76 -2.24
N ILE A 85 -16.13 9.68 -1.58
CA ILE A 85 -15.96 9.02 -0.28
C ILE A 85 -16.70 9.81 0.80
N GLU A 86 -16.54 11.13 0.86
CA GLU A 86 -17.24 12.02 1.81
C GLU A 86 -18.77 11.93 1.66
N ASN A 87 -19.25 11.86 0.42
CA ASN A 87 -20.68 11.69 0.11
C ASN A 87 -21.18 10.25 0.31
N GLY A 88 -20.30 9.29 0.61
CA GLY A 88 -20.63 7.87 0.74
C GLY A 88 -21.01 7.16 -0.57
N THR A 89 -20.83 7.82 -1.72
CA THR A 89 -21.23 7.31 -3.04
C THR A 89 -20.12 6.54 -3.76
N TYR A 90 -18.93 6.46 -3.17
CA TYR A 90 -17.80 5.77 -3.78
C TYR A 90 -18.08 4.26 -3.91
N LYS A 91 -18.40 3.83 -5.13
CA LYS A 91 -18.88 2.47 -5.47
C LYS A 91 -18.01 1.34 -4.91
N ARG A 92 -16.67 1.51 -4.88
CA ARG A 92 -15.77 0.48 -4.33
C ARG A 92 -15.92 0.31 -2.82
N GLN A 93 -16.20 1.39 -2.07
CA GLN A 93 -16.49 1.30 -0.65
C GLN A 93 -17.91 0.78 -0.40
N MET A 94 -18.91 1.18 -1.20
CA MET A 94 -20.25 0.58 -1.14
C MET A 94 -20.21 -0.94 -1.32
N LEU A 95 -19.50 -1.46 -2.33
CA LEU A 95 -19.33 -2.91 -2.52
C LEU A 95 -18.67 -3.61 -1.32
N ARG A 96 -17.77 -2.93 -0.60
CA ARG A 96 -17.15 -3.46 0.62
C ARG A 96 -18.10 -3.39 1.82
N ALA A 97 -18.90 -2.34 1.93
CA ALA A 97 -19.94 -2.17 2.94
C ALA A 97 -21.09 -3.18 2.73
N GLU A 98 -21.55 -3.37 1.50
CA GLU A 98 -22.53 -4.38 1.10
C GLU A 98 -22.03 -5.79 1.40
N ARG A 99 -20.76 -6.11 1.13
CA ARG A 99 -20.17 -7.40 1.53
C ARG A 99 -20.13 -7.59 3.05
N ARG A 100 -19.88 -6.52 3.82
CA ARG A 100 -19.91 -6.58 5.29
C ARG A 100 -21.33 -6.73 5.83
N MET A 101 -22.28 -5.93 5.33
CA MET A 101 -23.69 -6.00 5.72
C MET A 101 -24.35 -7.31 5.28
N GLY A 102 -24.00 -7.83 4.10
CA GLY A 102 -24.43 -9.15 3.63
C GLY A 102 -23.78 -10.31 4.40
N SER A 103 -22.56 -10.12 4.95
CA SER A 103 -21.92 -11.10 5.82
C SER A 103 -22.40 -11.05 7.28
N ASP A 104 -22.91 -9.92 7.76
CA ASP A 104 -23.52 -9.84 9.11
C ASP A 104 -24.88 -10.55 9.19
N ALA A 105 -25.54 -10.77 8.06
CA ALA A 105 -26.68 -11.70 7.97
C ALA A 105 -26.24 -13.19 7.99
N SER A 106 -24.94 -13.47 7.97
CA SER A 106 -24.36 -14.82 7.90
C SER A 106 -23.10 -14.92 8.77
N SER A 107 -23.29 -14.80 10.09
CA SER A 107 -22.38 -15.16 11.18
C SER A 107 -20.99 -15.72 10.80
N ALA A 108 -19.94 -14.90 10.96
CA ALA A 108 -18.59 -15.25 11.46
C ALA A 108 -17.59 -14.16 11.02
N GLY A 109 -17.32 -13.21 11.93
CA GLY A 109 -16.37 -12.13 11.70
C GLY A 109 -14.94 -12.62 11.40
N PRO A 110 -14.08 -11.76 10.82
CA PRO A 110 -12.69 -12.11 10.48
C PRO A 110 -11.82 -12.51 11.68
N ASP A 111 -12.29 -12.24 12.90
CA ASP A 111 -11.63 -12.63 14.15
C ASP A 111 -11.77 -14.14 14.43
N SER A 112 -12.91 -14.76 14.08
CA SER A 112 -13.09 -16.22 14.26
C SER A 112 -12.13 -17.00 13.37
N ARG A 113 -12.02 -16.62 12.09
CA ARG A 113 -11.11 -17.27 11.13
C ARG A 113 -9.64 -17.08 11.47
N ARG A 114 -9.29 -15.97 12.14
CA ARG A 114 -7.93 -15.74 12.65
C ARG A 114 -7.65 -16.60 13.87
N SER A 115 -8.62 -16.72 14.78
CA SER A 115 -8.53 -17.60 15.95
C SER A 115 -8.48 -19.09 15.57
N GLU A 116 -9.28 -19.51 14.59
CA GLU A 116 -9.32 -20.89 14.08
C GLU A 116 -8.01 -21.26 13.37
N ARG A 117 -7.44 -20.34 12.58
CA ARG A 117 -6.12 -20.56 11.95
C ARG A 117 -4.97 -20.55 12.96
N ALA A 118 -5.07 -19.74 14.02
CA ALA A 118 -4.07 -19.73 15.09
C ALA A 118 -4.15 -21.00 15.95
N ALA A 119 -5.37 -21.47 16.28
CA ALA A 119 -5.59 -22.72 16.99
C ALA A 119 -5.10 -23.93 16.18
N ALA A 120 -5.43 -23.99 14.88
CA ALA A 120 -4.96 -25.07 14.00
C ALA A 120 -3.43 -25.08 13.79
N ALA A 121 -2.78 -23.91 13.86
CA ALA A 121 -1.31 -23.83 13.80
C ALA A 121 -0.65 -24.27 15.11
N GLN A 122 -1.32 -24.07 16.25
CA GLN A 122 -0.84 -24.49 17.57
C GLN A 122 -0.94 -26.02 17.73
N ASP A 123 -2.09 -26.61 17.35
CA ASP A 123 -2.28 -28.07 17.37
C ASP A 123 -1.28 -28.80 16.46
N ALA A 124 -0.95 -28.22 15.30
CA ALA A 124 0.06 -28.77 14.40
C ALA A 124 1.49 -28.69 14.96
N MET A 125 1.77 -27.69 15.82
CA MET A 125 3.06 -27.54 16.50
C MET A 125 3.19 -28.51 17.66
N ASP A 126 2.12 -28.71 18.44
CA ASP A 126 2.10 -29.65 19.57
C ASP A 126 2.18 -31.11 19.08
N ALA A 127 1.48 -31.46 17.99
CA ALA A 127 1.59 -32.79 17.37
C ALA A 127 3.02 -33.08 16.84
N ALA A 128 3.72 -32.08 16.30
CA ALA A 128 5.10 -32.23 15.86
C ALA A 128 6.10 -32.32 17.02
N ALA A 129 5.77 -31.74 18.18
CA ALA A 129 6.57 -31.86 19.40
C ALA A 129 6.43 -33.23 20.05
N ASP A 130 5.22 -33.82 20.04
CA ASP A 130 4.96 -35.18 20.53
C ASP A 130 5.65 -36.24 19.65
N ASP A 131 5.64 -36.10 18.32
CA ASP A 131 6.37 -37.00 17.41
C ASP A 131 7.90 -36.93 17.62
N LEU A 132 8.44 -35.74 17.92
CA LEU A 132 9.86 -35.56 18.22
C LEU A 132 10.25 -36.14 19.60
N ALA A 133 9.37 -36.01 20.59
CA ALA A 133 9.54 -36.63 21.91
C ALA A 133 9.52 -38.16 21.83
N ALA A 134 8.59 -38.73 21.05
CA ALA A 134 8.49 -40.17 20.82
C ALA A 134 9.72 -40.76 20.10
N LEU A 135 10.39 -39.97 19.25
CA LEU A 135 11.64 -40.35 18.59
C LEU A 135 12.87 -40.28 19.50
N MET A 136 12.84 -39.48 20.56
CA MET A 136 13.97 -39.31 21.50
C MET A 136 13.93 -40.30 22.68
N ASP A 137 12.76 -40.84 23.01
CA ASP A 137 12.60 -41.84 24.09
C ASP A 137 12.83 -43.30 23.62
N GLY A 138 13.14 -43.53 22.34
CA GLY A 138 13.19 -44.86 21.72
C GLY A 138 14.53 -45.60 21.70
N ASP A 139 15.65 -45.03 22.18
CA ASP A 139 16.99 -45.62 21.95
C ASP A 139 17.92 -45.58 23.18
N LEU A 140 17.44 -46.07 24.32
CA LEU A 140 18.29 -46.42 25.47
C LEU A 140 17.86 -47.76 26.09
N ASP A 141 17.93 -48.84 25.30
CA ASP A 141 17.99 -50.19 25.88
C ASP A 141 18.78 -51.15 24.98
N LEU A 142 20.10 -51.23 25.19
CA LEU A 142 20.77 -52.48 25.55
C LEU A 142 22.24 -52.20 25.90
N ALA A 143 22.49 -52.26 27.21
CA ALA A 143 23.81 -52.48 27.78
C ALA A 143 24.25 -53.93 27.57
N ALA A 144 25.52 -54.13 27.19
CA ALA A 144 26.47 -55.16 27.66
C ALA A 144 27.60 -55.35 26.65
#